data_AF-A0A8H8YY23-F1
#
_entry.id   AF-A0A8H8YY23-F1
#
_cell.length_a   1.000
_cell.length_b   1.000
_cell.length_c   1.000
_cell.angle_alpha   90.00
_cell.angle_beta   90.00
_cell.angle_gamma   90.00
#
_symmetry.space_group_name_H-M   'P 1'
#
loop_
_entity.id
_entity.type
_entity.pdbx_description
1 polymer ?
#
loop_
_entity_poly.entity_id
_entity_poly.type
_entity_poly.pdbx_seq_one_letter_code
_entity_poly.pdbx_strand_id
1 'polypeptide(L)'
;MKKLFLTFSLAMIGSLLAITAHADPMVVFKERAVFLATNNSLTILPDSPSEALTCSYDPATDAFLPGSAASIQVPVPGAMDIKVIGKHAYIATSTPVNDVPTTGYVKYDVSACVPAGPFTPPVAQADLASGELVIPCVLVDGNEYNVIMNRRGNSMNWEVIFAESGCN
;
A
#
# COMPACT_ATOMS: atom_id res chain seq x y z
N MET A 1 63.06 -8.93 32.48
CA MET A 1 62.97 -8.13 31.23
C MET A 1 62.21 -8.94 30.19
N LYS A 2 61.14 -8.36 29.62
CA LYS A 2 60.59 -8.57 28.26
C LYS A 2 60.11 -10.01 27.90
N LYS A 3 58.93 -10.30 27.35
CA LYS A 3 57.73 -9.61 26.85
C LYS A 3 56.67 -10.74 26.73
N LEU A 4 55.48 -10.59 27.31
CA LEU A 4 54.24 -10.20 26.60
C LEU A 4 54.00 -11.02 25.31
N PHE A 5 53.01 -11.91 25.28
CA PHE A 5 52.13 -12.25 24.13
C PHE A 5 51.33 -13.52 24.46
N LEU A 6 50.30 -13.41 25.31
CA LEU A 6 49.31 -14.50 25.43
C LEU A 6 47.94 -14.00 25.89
N THR A 7 47.33 -13.08 25.16
CA THR A 7 45.89 -12.80 25.27
C THR A 7 45.44 -12.04 24.03
N PHE A 8 45.00 -12.75 22.99
CA PHE A 8 44.10 -12.19 21.98
C PHE A 8 43.33 -13.34 21.30
N SER A 9 42.62 -14.11 22.12
CA SER A 9 41.56 -15.02 21.65
C SER A 9 40.25 -14.24 21.61
N LEU A 10 40.21 -13.16 20.82
CA LEU A 10 39.03 -12.32 20.68
C LEU A 10 38.35 -12.66 19.34
N ALA A 11 37.27 -13.43 19.46
CA ALA A 11 36.01 -13.28 18.73
C ALA A 11 36.07 -12.55 17.37
N MET A 12 36.35 -13.27 16.28
CA MET A 12 36.15 -12.78 14.91
C MET A 12 35.73 -13.95 14.00
N ILE A 13 34.60 -14.59 14.29
CA ILE A 13 33.90 -15.51 13.36
C ILE A 13 32.40 -15.14 13.28
N GLY A 14 32.04 -13.89 13.59
CA GLY A 14 30.63 -13.47 13.70
C GLY A 14 30.10 -12.57 12.57
N SER A 15 30.92 -12.13 11.62
CA SER A 15 30.59 -10.94 10.80
C SER A 15 30.33 -11.19 9.31
N LEU A 16 30.06 -12.41 8.86
CA LEU A 16 29.95 -12.71 7.42
C LEU A 16 28.55 -13.04 6.87
N LEU A 17 27.48 -12.91 7.66
CA LEU A 17 26.12 -13.17 7.16
C LEU A 17 25.11 -12.12 7.66
N ALA A 18 25.44 -10.84 7.53
CA ALA A 18 24.40 -9.82 7.50
C ALA A 18 23.74 -9.86 6.11
N ILE A 19 22.82 -10.80 5.92
CA ILE A 19 21.92 -10.78 4.77
C ILE A 19 21.03 -9.56 5.01
N THR A 20 21.29 -8.47 4.28
CA THR A 20 20.40 -7.31 4.29
C THR A 20 19.08 -7.75 3.66
N ALA A 21 18.12 -8.15 4.49
CA ALA A 21 16.75 -8.35 4.07
C ALA A 21 16.18 -6.97 3.73
N HIS A 22 16.25 -6.60 2.45
CA HIS A 22 15.47 -5.47 1.94
C HIS A 22 14.02 -5.93 1.89
N ALA A 23 13.14 -5.24 2.60
CA ALA A 23 11.71 -5.43 2.43
C ALA A 23 11.34 -5.04 1.00
N ASP A 24 10.67 -5.93 0.28
CA ASP A 24 10.13 -5.60 -1.04
C ASP A 24 9.08 -4.48 -0.90
N PRO A 25 9.05 -3.50 -1.82
CA PRO A 25 8.05 -2.45 -1.82
C PRO A 25 6.67 -3.08 -2.04
N MET A 26 5.80 -2.92 -1.05
CA MET A 26 4.45 -3.44 -1.06
C MET A 26 3.44 -2.34 -0.81
N VAL A 27 2.33 -2.40 -1.53
CA VAL A 27 1.13 -1.59 -1.27
C VAL A 27 -0.03 -2.55 -1.06
N VAL A 28 -0.62 -2.49 0.14
CA VAL A 28 -1.83 -3.23 0.47
C VAL A 28 -3.02 -2.32 0.18
N PHE A 29 -3.89 -2.73 -0.73
CA PHE A 29 -5.20 -2.14 -0.91
C PHE A 29 -6.19 -2.98 -0.09
N LYS A 30 -6.48 -2.52 1.13
CA LYS A 30 -7.29 -3.24 2.13
C LYS A 30 -8.51 -3.91 1.48
N GLU A 31 -8.71 -5.18 1.81
CA GLU A 31 -9.83 -6.04 1.42
C GLU A 31 -9.93 -6.35 -0.08
N ARG A 32 -8.88 -6.07 -0.87
CA ARG A 32 -8.90 -6.35 -2.32
C ARG A 32 -7.64 -7.03 -2.80
N ALA A 33 -6.50 -6.34 -2.74
CA ALA A 33 -5.28 -6.84 -3.35
C ALA A 33 -4.02 -6.26 -2.72
N VAL A 34 -2.97 -7.08 -2.72
CA VAL A 34 -1.60 -6.70 -2.37
C VAL A 34 -0.80 -6.56 -3.66
N PHE A 35 -0.18 -5.41 -3.85
CA PHE A 35 0.68 -5.11 -4.99
C PHE A 35 2.14 -5.12 -4.54
N LEU A 36 3.00 -5.81 -5.30
CA LEU A 36 4.42 -5.96 -5.05
C LEU A 36 5.19 -5.56 -6.30
N ALA A 37 6.18 -4.67 -6.18
CA ALA A 37 7.04 -4.27 -7.29
C ALA A 37 8.50 -4.68 -7.03
N THR A 38 8.83 -5.91 -7.42
CA THR A 38 10.15 -6.49 -7.17
C THR A 38 10.53 -7.47 -8.28
N ASN A 39 11.81 -7.83 -8.35
CA ASN A 39 12.33 -8.84 -9.27
C ASN A 39 11.94 -8.60 -10.74
N ASN A 40 11.98 -7.33 -11.20
CA ASN A 40 11.56 -6.94 -12.55
C ASN A 40 10.11 -7.26 -12.89
N SER A 41 9.22 -7.28 -11.88
CA SER A 41 7.82 -7.60 -12.07
C SER A 41 6.91 -6.81 -11.13
N LEU A 42 5.67 -6.63 -11.58
CA LEU A 42 4.54 -6.31 -10.74
C LEU A 42 3.80 -7.61 -10.41
N THR A 43 3.72 -7.95 -9.13
CA THR A 43 2.91 -9.08 -8.65
C THR A 43 1.69 -8.56 -7.92
N ILE A 44 0.53 -9.13 -8.21
CA ILE A 44 -0.73 -8.84 -7.53
C ILE A 44 -1.22 -10.13 -6.88
N LEU A 45 -1.47 -10.07 -5.58
CA LEU A 45 -2.00 -11.16 -4.76
C LEU A 45 -3.33 -10.73 -4.14
N PRO A 46 -4.24 -11.67 -3.85
CA PRO A 46 -5.42 -11.37 -3.06
C PRO A 46 -5.01 -10.95 -1.63
N ASP A 47 -5.76 -10.03 -1.01
CA ASP A 47 -5.54 -9.62 0.39
C ASP A 47 -5.94 -10.71 1.40
N SER A 48 -6.66 -11.74 0.92
CA SER A 48 -7.01 -12.95 1.68
C SER A 48 -6.51 -14.20 0.95
N PRO A 49 -5.77 -15.10 1.62
CA PRO A 49 -5.20 -16.29 0.98
C PRO A 49 -6.25 -17.33 0.54
N SER A 50 -7.50 -17.21 0.99
CA SER A 50 -8.62 -18.07 0.58
C SER A 50 -9.43 -17.51 -0.57
N GLU A 51 -9.12 -16.31 -1.05
CA GLU A 51 -9.87 -15.61 -2.09
C GLU A 51 -9.07 -15.51 -3.38
N ALA A 52 -9.77 -15.36 -4.50
CA ALA A 52 -9.16 -15.06 -5.79
C ALA A 52 -9.30 -13.57 -6.11
N LEU A 53 -8.38 -13.05 -6.91
CA LEU A 53 -8.53 -11.72 -7.50
C LEU A 53 -9.76 -11.69 -8.41
N THR A 54 -10.39 -10.52 -8.54
CA THR A 54 -11.54 -10.28 -9.43
C THR A 54 -11.13 -9.81 -10.82
N CYS A 55 -9.85 -9.99 -11.18
CA CYS A 55 -9.29 -9.60 -12.46
C CYS A 55 -8.32 -10.64 -12.99
N SER A 56 -7.96 -10.47 -14.26
CA SER A 56 -6.82 -11.09 -14.90
C SER A 56 -6.03 -10.03 -15.66
N TYR A 57 -4.83 -10.39 -16.11
CA TYR A 57 -4.01 -9.55 -16.98
C TYR A 57 -3.89 -10.18 -18.36
N ASP A 58 -4.16 -9.39 -19.40
CA ASP A 58 -4.01 -9.80 -20.78
C ASP A 58 -2.71 -9.22 -21.37
N PRO A 59 -1.68 -10.06 -21.61
CA PRO A 59 -0.41 -9.59 -22.16
C PRO A 59 -0.50 -9.15 -23.63
N ALA A 60 -1.56 -9.51 -24.37
CA ALA A 60 -1.74 -9.07 -25.75
C ALA A 60 -2.21 -7.62 -25.83
N THR A 61 -2.94 -7.16 -24.82
CA THR A 61 -3.49 -5.80 -24.74
C THR A 61 -2.81 -4.93 -23.68
N ASP A 62 -1.87 -5.49 -22.91
CA ASP A 62 -1.15 -4.83 -21.80
C ASP A 62 -2.12 -4.24 -20.76
N ALA A 63 -3.22 -4.94 -20.50
CA ALA A 63 -4.36 -4.44 -19.74
C ALA A 63 -4.89 -5.41 -18.69
N PHE A 64 -5.41 -4.85 -17.59
CA PHE A 64 -6.16 -5.60 -16.59
C PHE A 64 -7.63 -5.64 -16.97
N LEU A 65 -8.21 -6.84 -16.98
CA LEU A 65 -9.58 -7.11 -17.38
C LEU A 65 -10.35 -7.79 -16.23
N PRO A 66 -11.69 -7.62 -16.15
CA PRO A 66 -12.50 -8.39 -15.22
C PRO A 66 -12.29 -9.90 -15.45
N GLY A 67 -12.11 -10.65 -14.37
CA GLY A 67 -11.73 -12.06 -14.46
C GLY A 67 -11.56 -12.70 -13.10
N SER A 68 -10.91 -13.86 -13.05
CA SER A 68 -10.47 -14.45 -11.79
C SER A 68 -9.08 -15.03 -11.92
N ALA A 69 -8.22 -14.73 -10.95
CA ALA A 69 -6.84 -15.22 -10.90
C ALA A 69 -6.42 -15.46 -9.45
N ALA A 70 -5.65 -16.53 -9.20
CA ALA A 70 -5.05 -16.78 -7.89
C ALA A 70 -3.91 -15.78 -7.59
N SER A 71 -3.19 -15.36 -8.62
CA SER A 71 -2.21 -14.29 -8.59
C SER A 71 -2.00 -13.78 -10.02
N ILE A 72 -1.51 -12.56 -10.15
CA ILE A 72 -1.12 -11.98 -11.44
C ILE A 72 0.34 -11.55 -11.36
N GLN A 73 1.10 -11.84 -12.41
CA GLN A 73 2.46 -11.34 -12.56
C GLN A 73 2.62 -10.66 -13.92
N VAL A 74 3.03 -9.40 -13.89
CA VAL A 74 3.27 -8.58 -15.08
C VAL A 74 4.77 -8.25 -15.14
N PRO A 75 5.48 -8.56 -16.24
CA PRO A 75 6.88 -8.17 -16.40
C PRO A 75 7.02 -6.64 -16.45
N VAL A 76 7.79 -6.07 -15.52
CA VAL A 76 8.10 -4.64 -15.46
C VAL A 76 9.60 -4.49 -15.20
N PRO A 77 10.44 -4.42 -16.25
CA PRO A 77 11.89 -4.31 -16.11
C PRO A 77 12.30 -3.12 -15.23
N GLY A 78 13.15 -3.40 -14.24
CA GLY A 78 13.64 -2.39 -13.31
C GLY A 78 12.65 -1.98 -12.22
N ALA A 79 11.51 -2.67 -12.06
CA ALA A 79 10.55 -2.39 -10.99
C ALA A 79 11.22 -2.36 -9.61
N MET A 80 11.01 -1.28 -8.89
CA MET A 80 11.69 -1.01 -7.61
C MET A 80 10.84 -0.33 -6.55
N ASP A 81 9.68 0.22 -6.93
CA ASP A 81 8.72 0.77 -5.98
C ASP A 81 7.33 0.80 -6.64
N ILE A 82 6.28 0.87 -5.82
CA ILE A 82 4.90 0.97 -6.30
C ILE A 82 4.06 1.92 -5.46
N LYS A 83 3.18 2.66 -6.12
CA LYS A 83 2.12 3.43 -5.49
C LYS A 83 0.82 3.27 -6.25
N VAL A 84 -0.28 3.06 -5.53
CA VAL A 84 -1.63 3.04 -6.11
C VAL A 84 -2.34 4.36 -5.79
N ILE A 85 -2.90 5.02 -6.80
CA ILE A 85 -3.68 6.26 -6.65
C ILE A 85 -4.98 6.12 -7.46
N GLY A 86 -6.11 6.06 -6.76
CA GLY A 86 -7.40 5.79 -7.38
C GLY A 86 -7.39 4.46 -8.13
N LYS A 87 -7.64 4.51 -9.43
CA LYS A 87 -7.69 3.33 -10.32
C LYS A 87 -6.34 2.93 -10.93
N HIS A 88 -5.26 3.61 -10.58
CA HIS A 88 -3.98 3.43 -11.27
C HIS A 88 -2.88 2.98 -10.32
N ALA A 89 -2.09 2.01 -10.78
CA ALA A 89 -0.82 1.65 -10.17
C ALA A 89 0.33 2.34 -10.91
N TYR A 90 1.23 2.95 -10.16
CA TYR A 90 2.44 3.61 -10.64
C TYR A 90 3.64 2.80 -10.12
N ILE A 91 4.38 2.18 -11.02
CA ILE A 91 5.52 1.33 -10.70
C ILE A 91 6.76 2.12 -11.06
N ALA A 92 7.55 2.53 -10.07
CA ALA A 92 8.84 3.15 -10.33
C ALA A 92 9.79 2.12 -10.91
N THR A 93 10.54 2.52 -11.94
CA THR A 93 11.53 1.66 -12.59
C THR A 93 12.90 2.30 -12.55
N SER A 94 13.95 1.48 -12.49
CA SER A 94 15.30 1.88 -12.84
C SER A 94 15.94 0.81 -13.71
N THR A 95 16.29 1.19 -14.93
CA THR A 95 16.97 0.32 -15.87
C THR A 95 18.31 0.94 -16.28
N PRO A 96 19.37 0.14 -16.45
CA PRO A 96 20.63 0.64 -16.95
C PRO A 96 20.51 0.98 -18.45
N VAL A 97 20.83 2.21 -18.81
CA VAL A 97 20.99 2.66 -20.21
C VAL A 97 22.44 3.09 -20.36
N ASN A 98 23.23 2.35 -21.14
CA ASN A 98 24.69 2.53 -21.25
C ASN A 98 25.37 2.51 -19.87
N ASP A 99 25.04 1.52 -19.05
CA ASP A 99 25.56 1.33 -17.68
C ASP A 99 25.22 2.45 -16.68
N VAL A 100 24.33 3.39 -17.05
CA VAL A 100 23.83 4.44 -16.16
C VAL A 100 22.40 4.11 -15.72
N PRO A 101 22.11 4.03 -14.41
CA PRO A 101 20.74 3.86 -13.91
C PRO A 101 19.85 5.01 -14.38
N THR A 102 18.82 4.69 -15.16
CA THR A 102 17.83 5.64 -15.64
C THR A 102 16.50 5.34 -14.97
N THR A 103 16.00 6.29 -14.16
CA THR A 103 14.75 6.13 -13.42
C THR A 103 13.54 6.60 -14.21
N GLY A 104 12.46 5.85 -14.15
CA GLY A 104 11.17 6.18 -14.78
C GLY A 104 10.00 5.59 -14.00
N TYR A 105 8.83 5.51 -14.64
CA TYR A 105 7.70 4.76 -14.10
C TYR A 105 6.86 4.14 -15.22
N VAL A 106 6.21 3.02 -14.91
CA VAL A 106 5.15 2.41 -15.71
C VAL A 106 3.82 2.64 -15.00
N LYS A 107 2.77 2.90 -15.78
CA LYS A 107 1.43 3.17 -15.26
C LYS A 107 0.45 2.13 -15.81
N TYR A 108 -0.26 1.44 -14.91
CA TYR A 108 -1.34 0.54 -15.26
C TYR A 108 -2.69 1.05 -14.73
N ASP A 109 -3.76 0.89 -15.51
CA ASP A 109 -5.13 0.94 -14.99
C ASP A 109 -5.44 -0.43 -14.37
N VAL A 110 -5.64 -0.45 -13.06
CA VAL A 110 -5.89 -1.65 -12.26
C VAL A 110 -7.34 -1.71 -11.78
N SER A 111 -8.25 -0.92 -12.36
CA SER A 111 -9.65 -0.81 -11.92
C SER A 111 -10.43 -2.13 -11.93
N ALA A 112 -10.04 -3.09 -12.78
CA ALA A 112 -10.62 -4.43 -12.74
C ALA A 112 -10.18 -5.23 -11.50
N CYS A 113 -8.95 -5.02 -11.00
CA CYS A 113 -8.36 -5.71 -9.85
C CYS A 113 -8.69 -5.05 -8.51
N VAL A 114 -8.94 -3.74 -8.56
CA VAL A 114 -9.51 -2.97 -7.47
C VAL A 114 -10.87 -2.45 -7.92
N PRO A 115 -11.85 -3.35 -8.16
CA PRO A 115 -13.19 -2.94 -8.52
C PRO A 115 -13.70 -1.99 -7.45
N ALA A 116 -14.47 -0.97 -7.83
CA ALA A 116 -15.04 -0.03 -6.89
C ALA A 116 -16.06 -0.76 -5.98
N GLY A 117 -15.61 -1.41 -4.92
CA GLY A 117 -16.40 -1.54 -3.71
C GLY A 117 -16.60 -0.15 -3.08
N PRO A 118 -17.54 0.03 -2.15
CA PRO A 118 -17.77 1.31 -1.50
C PRO A 118 -16.42 1.87 -1.04
N PHE A 119 -15.99 2.91 -1.74
CA PHE A 119 -14.82 3.68 -1.43
C PHE A 119 -15.39 4.97 -0.90
N THR A 120 -15.52 5.06 0.42
CA THR A 120 -15.93 6.28 1.11
C THR A 120 -14.68 7.17 1.17
N PRO A 121 -14.54 8.20 0.33
CA PRO A 121 -13.37 9.07 0.40
C PRO A 121 -13.33 9.79 1.76
N PRO A 122 -12.14 10.08 2.31
CA PRO A 122 -11.96 10.73 3.61
C PRO A 122 -12.28 12.24 3.59
N VAL A 123 -13.20 12.67 2.74
CA VAL A 123 -13.59 14.08 2.67
C VAL A 123 -14.54 14.35 3.81
N ALA A 124 -14.05 15.07 4.81
CA ALA A 124 -14.91 15.60 5.85
C ALA A 124 -15.91 16.60 5.23
N GLN A 125 -17.20 16.38 5.46
CA GLN A 125 -18.27 17.23 4.94
C GLN A 125 -18.92 18.00 6.08
N ALA A 126 -18.97 19.32 5.93
CA ALA A 126 -19.71 20.20 6.82
C ALA A 126 -21.00 20.68 6.13
N ASP A 127 -22.15 20.39 6.73
CA ASP A 127 -23.41 21.06 6.43
C ASP A 127 -23.59 22.20 7.46
N LEU A 128 -23.35 23.43 7.02
CA LEU A 128 -23.48 24.62 7.87
C LEU A 128 -24.93 25.01 8.15
N ALA A 129 -25.89 24.53 7.35
CA ALA A 129 -27.30 24.79 7.55
C ALA A 129 -27.88 23.91 8.66
N SER A 130 -27.53 22.62 8.69
CA SER A 130 -27.87 21.70 9.78
C SER A 130 -26.95 21.84 10.99
N GLY A 131 -25.73 22.33 10.80
CA GLY A 131 -24.71 22.39 11.85
C GLY A 131 -24.08 21.02 12.11
N GLU A 132 -23.90 20.21 11.07
CA GLU A 132 -23.35 18.85 11.15
C GLU A 132 -22.02 18.79 10.40
N LEU A 133 -21.00 18.18 11.02
CA LEU A 133 -19.74 17.83 10.39
C LEU A 133 -19.54 16.32 10.50
N VAL A 134 -19.43 15.65 9.37
CA VAL A 134 -19.17 14.22 9.29
C VAL A 134 -17.71 14.00 8.85
N ILE A 135 -16.94 13.29 9.67
CA ILE A 135 -15.58 12.85 9.36
C ILE A 135 -15.64 11.32 9.21
N PRO A 136 -15.56 10.80 7.98
CA PRO A 136 -15.58 9.36 7.76
C PRO A 136 -14.23 8.74 8.13
N CYS A 137 -14.27 7.48 8.57
CA CYS A 137 -13.10 6.61 8.74
C CYS A 137 -11.99 7.13 9.69
N VAL A 138 -12.39 7.60 10.88
CA VAL A 138 -11.45 7.96 11.95
C VAL A 138 -11.02 6.71 12.72
N LEU A 139 -9.70 6.49 12.84
CA LEU A 139 -9.15 5.39 13.63
C LEU A 139 -9.04 5.78 15.12
N VAL A 140 -9.72 5.05 16.00
CA VAL A 140 -9.67 5.22 17.46
C VAL A 140 -9.42 3.86 18.10
N ASP A 141 -8.32 3.73 18.84
CA ASP A 141 -7.91 2.48 19.52
C ASP A 141 -7.93 1.23 18.63
N GLY A 142 -7.54 1.40 17.36
CA GLY A 142 -7.48 0.33 16.37
C GLY A 142 -8.81 0.02 15.66
N ASN A 143 -9.88 0.73 15.97
CA ASN A 143 -11.19 0.58 15.35
C ASN A 143 -11.54 1.80 14.49
N GLU A 144 -12.23 1.58 13.38
CA GLU A 144 -12.65 2.64 12.46
C GLU A 144 -14.08 3.11 12.81
N TYR A 145 -14.28 4.43 12.87
CA TYR A 145 -15.56 5.06 13.20
C TYR A 145 -15.91 6.17 12.19
N ASN A 146 -17.22 6.37 12.00
CA ASN A 146 -17.72 7.65 11.53
C ASN A 146 -17.88 8.59 12.73
N VAL A 147 -17.24 9.76 12.66
CA VAL A 147 -17.38 10.81 13.66
C VAL A 147 -18.38 11.84 13.16
N ILE A 148 -19.46 12.01 13.91
CA ILE A 148 -20.47 13.04 13.66
C ILE A 148 -20.32 14.11 14.72
N MET A 149 -20.14 15.35 14.29
CA MET A 149 -20.04 16.50 15.15
C MET A 149 -21.27 17.39 14.95
N ASN A 150 -22.04 17.61 16.01
CA ASN A 150 -23.24 18.45 15.99
C ASN A 150 -22.99 19.80 16.64
N ARG A 151 -23.48 20.88 16.02
CA ARG A 151 -23.40 22.24 16.57
C ARG A 151 -24.32 22.38 17.78
N ARG A 152 -23.78 22.85 18.91
CA ARG A 152 -24.58 23.13 20.11
C ARG A 152 -25.19 24.54 20.05
N GLY A 153 -26.47 24.60 19.69
CA GLY A 153 -27.22 25.86 19.61
C GLY A 153 -26.65 26.82 18.55
N ASN A 154 -26.47 28.10 18.90
CA ASN A 154 -25.86 29.13 18.03
C ASN A 154 -24.36 29.34 18.30
N SER A 155 -23.71 28.47 19.07
CA SER A 155 -22.28 28.56 19.37
C SER A 155 -21.43 27.76 18.38
N MET A 156 -20.16 28.11 18.22
CA MET A 156 -19.17 27.32 17.47
C MET A 156 -18.62 26.13 18.29
N ASN A 157 -19.31 25.73 19.36
CA ASN A 157 -18.96 24.54 20.13
C ASN A 157 -19.64 23.32 19.52
N TRP A 158 -18.85 22.28 19.27
CA TRP A 158 -19.29 21.04 18.62
C TRP A 158 -19.21 19.89 19.62
N GLU A 159 -20.26 19.08 19.68
CA GLU A 159 -20.26 17.82 20.44
C GLU A 159 -19.82 16.68 19.52
N VAL A 160 -18.88 15.86 19.97
CA VAL A 160 -18.33 14.73 19.20
C VAL A 160 -19.09 13.46 19.54
N ILE A 161 -19.67 12.82 18.53
CA ILE A 161 -20.39 11.54 18.64
C ILE A 161 -19.71 10.52 17.71
N PHE A 162 -19.36 9.36 18.26
CA PHE A 162 -18.91 8.21 17.47
C PHE A 162 -20.15 7.41 17.09
N ALA A 163 -20.61 7.55 15.85
CA ALA A 163 -21.96 7.13 15.47
C ALA A 163 -22.07 5.62 15.23
N GLU A 164 -21.10 5.02 14.53
CA GLU A 164 -21.10 3.57 14.22
C GLU A 164 -19.65 3.07 13.98
N SER A 165 -19.42 1.77 14.19
CA SER A 165 -18.17 1.08 13.83
C SER A 165 -18.20 0.67 12.35
N GLY A 166 -17.16 1.05 11.60
CA GLY A 166 -17.00 0.73 10.18
C GLY A 166 -17.25 1.92 9.24
N CYS A 167 -16.65 1.84 8.06
CA CYS A 167 -16.83 2.77 6.96
C CYS A 167 -17.84 2.18 5.97
N ASN A 168 -19.02 2.80 5.84
CA ASN A 168 -19.98 2.48 4.77
C ASN A 168 -19.79 3.42 3.58
#